data_AF-A0A382XG99-F1
#
_entry.id   AF-A0A382XG99-F1
#
_cell.length_a   1.000
_cell.length_b   1.000
_cell.length_c   1.000
_cell.angle_alpha   90.00
_cell.angle_beta   90.00
_cell.angle_gamma   90.00
#
_symmetry.space_group_name_H-M   'P 1'
#
loop_
_entity.id
_entity.type
_entity.pdbx_description
1 polymer ?
#
loop_
_entity_poly.entity_id
_entity_poly.type
_entity_poly.pdbx_seq_one_letter_code
_entity_poly.pdbx_strand_id
1 'polypeptide(L)' 'MTSAPDTVRAYLLGLQDQICAQLSVEDGSGQFQEDSWSHDKGGGGRTRILRGGEIFEQAG' A
#
# COMPACT_ATOMS: atom_id res chain seq x y z
N MET A 1 -12.92 21.67 -8.63
CA MET A 1 -13.63 21.11 -7.46
C MET A 1 -13.29 19.62 -7.42
N THR A 2 -12.70 19.15 -6.33
CA THR A 2 -12.35 17.73 -6.14
C THR A 2 -13.62 16.95 -5.83
N SER A 3 -13.88 15.83 -6.52
CA SER A 3 -15.10 15.06 -6.30
C SER A 3 -15.02 14.26 -4.98
N ALA A 4 -16.16 13.80 -4.47
CA ALA A 4 -16.17 12.92 -3.30
C ALA A 4 -15.35 11.62 -3.55
N PRO A 5 -15.46 10.95 -4.72
CA PRO A 5 -14.60 9.82 -5.08
C PRO A 5 -13.10 10.14 -5.02
N ASP A 6 -12.67 11.31 -5.51
CA ASP A 6 -11.25 11.71 -5.51
C ASP A 6 -10.73 11.91 -4.09
N THR A 7 -11.55 12.49 -3.21
CA THR A 7 -11.20 12.68 -1.79
C THR A 7 -11.04 11.34 -1.08
N VAL A 8 -11.98 10.41 -1.29
CA VAL A 8 -11.90 9.06 -0.71
C VAL A 8 -10.68 8.31 -1.25
N ARG A 9 -10.39 8.42 -2.56
CA ARG A 9 -9.20 7.83 -3.16
C ARG A 9 -7.92 8.35 -2.52
N ALA A 10 -7.80 9.66 -2.35
CA ALA A 10 -6.63 10.27 -1.70
C ALA A 10 -6.47 9.77 -0.24
N TYR A 11 -7.57 9.68 0.49
CA TYR A 11 -7.58 9.14 1.85
C TYR A 11 -7.10 7.67 1.89
N LEU A 12 -7.65 6.80 1.03
CA LEU A 12 -7.29 5.37 1.01
C LEU A 12 -5.83 5.15 0.61
N LEU A 13 -5.31 5.94 -0.33
CA LEU A 13 -3.89 5.91 -0.67
C LEU A 13 -3.03 6.31 0.53
N GLY A 14 -3.34 7.44 1.17
CA GLY A 14 -2.62 7.88 2.37
C GLY A 14 -2.67 6.86 3.51
N LEU A 15 -3.84 6.22 3.73
CA LEU A 15 -3.99 5.17 4.73
C LEU A 15 -3.08 3.97 4.45
N GLN A 16 -2.99 3.52 3.19
CA GLN A 16 -2.07 2.45 2.80
C GLN A 16 -0.60 2.84 3.03
N ASP A 17 -0.23 4.11 2.77
CA ASP A 17 1.11 4.63 3.07
C ASP A 17 1.42 4.56 4.58
N GLN A 18 0.48 4.99 5.42
CA GLN A 18 0.65 4.98 6.87
C GLN A 18 0.76 3.56 7.45
N ILE A 19 -0.11 2.65 7.01
CA ILE A 19 -0.10 1.25 7.48
C ILE A 19 1.21 0.56 7.09
N CYS A 20 1.61 0.64 5.82
CA CYS A 20 2.86 0.01 5.37
C CYS A 20 4.08 0.60 6.09
N ALA A 21 4.13 1.92 6.30
CA ALA A 21 5.22 2.55 7.00
C ALA A 21 5.32 2.09 8.46
N GLN A 22 4.20 2.05 9.19
CA GLN A 22 4.20 1.54 10.57
C GLN A 22 4.60 0.06 10.64
N LEU A 23 4.04 -0.78 9.78
CA LEU A 23 4.36 -2.21 9.78
C LEU A 23 5.83 -2.48 9.44
N SER A 24 6.43 -1.75 8.51
CA SER A 24 7.88 -1.83 8.26
C SER A 24 8.71 -1.43 9.48
N VAL A 25 8.28 -0.41 10.24
CA VAL A 25 8.97 0.03 11.46
C VAL A 25 8.89 -1.04 12.55
N GLU A 26 7.70 -1.62 12.76
CA GLU A 26 7.52 -2.69 13.74
C GLU A 26 8.33 -3.94 13.35
N ASP A 27 8.37 -4.30 12.06
CA ASP A 27 9.16 -5.44 11.57
C ASP A 27 10.68 -5.24 11.71
N GLY A 28 11.15 -3.99 11.60
CA GLY A 28 12.55 -3.60 11.79
C GLY A 28 13.46 -3.83 10.59
N SER A 29 13.27 -4.90 9.81
CA SER A 29 14.07 -5.17 8.59
C SER A 29 13.23 -5.27 7.31
N GLY A 30 11.97 -5.69 7.42
CA GLY A 30 11.05 -5.84 6.31
C GLY A 30 10.64 -4.50 5.70
N GLN A 31 10.67 -4.44 4.38
CA GLN A 31 10.20 -3.30 3.60
C GLN A 31 9.14 -3.76 2.59
N PHE A 32 8.07 -2.99 2.47
CA PHE A 32 7.05 -3.24 1.44
C PHE A 32 7.59 -2.90 0.05
N GLN A 33 7.48 -3.84 -0.87
CA GLN A 33 7.69 -3.63 -2.30
C GLN A 33 6.36 -3.29 -2.97
N GLU A 34 6.32 -2.16 -3.68
CA GLU A 34 5.13 -1.72 -4.40
C GLU A 34 5.12 -2.25 -5.84
N ASP A 35 3.98 -2.79 -6.24
CA ASP A 35 3.63 -3.08 -7.62
C ASP A 35 2.40 -2.27 -8.01
N SER A 36 2.63 -1.24 -8.84
CA SER A 36 1.59 -0.39 -9.40
C SER A 36 1.11 -0.99 -10.73
N TRP A 37 -0.19 -1.20 -10.85
CA TRP A 37 -0.77 -1.84 -12.03
C TRP A 37 -1.98 -1.06 -12.55
N SER A 38 -2.28 -1.28 -13.83
CA SER A 38 -3.42 -0.69 -14.53
C SER A 38 -4.18 -1.79 -15.27
N HIS A 39 -5.49 -1.64 -15.38
CA HIS A 39 -6.35 -2.60 -16.09
C HIS A 39 -6.70 -2.05 -17.48
N ASP A 40 -6.71 -2.93 -18.50
CA ASP A 40 -6.98 -2.56 -19.90
C ASP A 40 -8.35 -1.89 -20.10
N LYS A 41 -9.36 -2.35 -19.36
CA LYS A 41 -10.72 -1.79 -19.30
C LYS A 41 -10.87 -0.58 -18.38
N GLY A 42 -9.76 -0.01 -17.91
CA GLY A 42 -9.72 1.12 -17.00
C GLY A 42 -9.71 0.71 -15.53
N GLY A 43 -9.25 1.63 -14.68
CA GLY A 43 -8.92 1.34 -13.29
C GLY A 43 -7.50 0.82 -13.12
N GLY A 44 -7.19 0.39 -11.90
CA GLY A 44 -5.85 -0.01 -11.50
C GLY A 44 -5.71 0.04 -9.99
N GLY A 45 -4.48 -0.10 -9.50
CA GLY A 45 -4.19 -0.07 -8.09
C GLY A 45 -2.70 -0.13 -7.81
N ARG A 46 -2.35 -0.23 -6.53
CA ARG A 46 -1.01 -0.55 -6.08
C ARG A 46 -1.08 -1.62 -5.00
N THR A 47 -0.37 -2.71 -5.25
CA THR A 47 -0.18 -3.79 -4.29
C THR A 47 1.13 -3.54 -3.58
N ARG A 48 1.20 -3.79 -2.26
CA ARG A 48 2.44 -3.66 -1.50
C ARG A 48 2.67 -4.93 -0.70
N ILE A 49 3.79 -5.60 -0.92
CA ILE A 49 4.11 -6.86 -0.25
C ILE A 49 5.42 -6.74 0.53
N LEU A 50 5.41 -7.14 1.80
CA LEU A 50 6.60 -7.41 2.62
C LEU A 50 6.73 -8.95 2.74
N ARG A 51 7.93 -9.48 2.55
CA ARG A 51 8.26 -10.91 2.70
C ARG A 51 9.58 -11.09 3.43
N GLY A 52 9.67 -12.14 4.24
CA GLY A 52 10.90 -12.48 4.95
C GLY A 52 11.32 -11.41 5.97
N GLY A 53 10.35 -10.73 6.57
CA GLY A 53 10.58 -9.85 7.70
C GLY A 53 10.91 -10.63 8.97
N GLU A 54 11.42 -9.93 9.97
CA GLU A 54 11.78 -10.53 11.26
C GLU A 54 10.54 -10.88 12.09
N ILE A 55 9.45 -10.12 11.92
CA ILE A 55 8.17 -10.36 12.59
C ILE A 55 7.16 -10.95 11.60
N PHE A 56 7.05 -10.35 10.42
CA PHE A 56 6.11 -10.77 9.38
C PHE A 56 6.82 -11.67 8.37
N GLU A 57 6.47 -12.97 8.37
CA GLU A 57 6.86 -13.87 7.28
C GLU A 57 6.36 -13.33 5.93
N GLN A 58 5.11 -12.82 5.91
CA GLN A 58 4.52 -12.12 4.77
C GLN A 58 3.41 -11.14 5.21
N ALA A 59 3.37 -9.96 4.61
CA ALA A 59 2.26 -9.00 4.72
C ALA A 59 1.93 -8.39 3.35
N GLY A 60 0.65 -8.18 3.05
CA GLY A 60 0.18 -7.67 1.75
C GLY A 60 -1.31 -7.49 1.62
#